data_AF-A0A2E6LTY5-F1
#
_entry.id   AF-A0A2E6LTY5-F1
#
_cell.length_a   1.000
_cell.length_b   1.000
_cell.length_c   1.000
_cell.angle_alpha   90.00
_cell.angle_beta   90.00
_cell.angle_gamma   90.00
#
_symmetry.space_group_name_H-M   'P 1'
#
loop_
_entity.id
_entity.type
_entity.pdbx_description
1 polymer ?
#
loop_
_entity_poly.entity_id
_entity_poly.type
_entity_poly.pdbx_seq_one_letter_code
_entity_poly.pdbx_strand_id
1 'polypeptide(L)'
;MSDLKIFRYKTTCMARIGKYAVMGYTWYTSGIVQANKALKLVQKFEELYNTHLIAHQRYYRKGKGQANAKLFMYPIPESKNFRWWLLATDGKGNVHELEKLHIVYDQKHRLQWLDDYELVRVFKEGKSGQVITWRMTKKCRDAWYRRIQSAIRSKSDEEMKQTMWSLHRVPGFSEVRETVKKLKTYAEKEWKRSRRGKTKCTHITKFIPYVRNPDDKDYLLSLLVKRMNLGLPPFPRNDIETPRIKKMTLEAENV
;
A
#
# COMPACT_ATOMS: atom_id res chain seq x y z
N MET A 1 -9.47 -17.35 17.02
CA MET A 1 -9.45 -16.24 16.04
C MET A 1 -8.01 -16.07 15.57
N SER A 2 -7.73 -15.93 14.29
CA SER A 2 -6.35 -15.70 13.86
C SER A 2 -6.02 -14.21 14.01
N ASP A 3 -4.90 -13.88 14.65
CA ASP A 3 -4.48 -12.48 14.72
C ASP A 3 -3.88 -12.05 13.37
N LEU A 4 -4.51 -11.06 12.76
CA LEU A 4 -4.14 -10.61 11.42
C LEU A 4 -2.74 -9.98 11.43
N LYS A 5 -1.85 -10.53 10.60
CA LYS A 5 -0.52 -9.95 10.38
C LYS A 5 -0.58 -8.71 9.49
N ILE A 6 -0.02 -7.61 9.99
CA ILE A 6 0.07 -6.31 9.31
C ILE A 6 1.52 -6.02 8.95
N PHE A 7 1.80 -5.90 7.65
CA PHE A 7 3.14 -5.55 7.18
C PHE A 7 3.57 -4.16 7.68
N ARG A 8 4.81 -4.06 8.16
CA ARG A 8 5.40 -2.81 8.67
C ARG A 8 5.43 -1.72 7.60
N TYR A 9 5.83 -2.09 6.38
CA TYR A 9 6.03 -1.13 5.30
C TYR A 9 4.86 -1.16 4.32
N LYS A 10 4.37 0.04 3.98
CA LYS A 10 3.33 0.22 2.96
C LYS A 10 3.69 -0.47 1.64
N THR A 11 4.96 -0.40 1.24
CA THR A 11 5.46 -0.99 -0.02
C THR A 11 5.31 -2.51 -0.03
N THR A 12 5.55 -3.17 1.10
CA THR A 12 5.34 -4.61 1.25
C THR A 12 3.86 -4.95 1.14
N CYS A 13 2.99 -4.24 1.87
CA CYS A 13 1.55 -4.46 1.80
C CYS A 13 1.00 -4.28 0.37
N MET A 14 1.37 -3.17 -0.29
CA MET A 14 1.03 -2.91 -1.69
C MET A 14 1.53 -4.02 -2.63
N ALA A 15 2.77 -4.49 -2.46
CA ALA A 15 3.33 -5.56 -3.28
C ALA A 15 2.56 -6.89 -3.07
N ARG A 16 2.16 -7.19 -1.84
CA ARG A 16 1.39 -8.38 -1.49
C ARG A 16 -0.02 -8.32 -2.08
N ILE A 17 -0.71 -7.18 -1.98
CA ILE A 17 -2.01 -6.96 -2.64
C ILE A 17 -1.87 -7.18 -4.16
N GLY A 18 -0.85 -6.58 -4.78
CA GLY A 18 -0.58 -6.76 -6.21
C GLY A 18 -0.33 -8.22 -6.60
N LYS A 19 0.43 -8.97 -5.78
CA LYS A 19 0.65 -10.41 -5.98
C LYS A 19 -0.64 -11.21 -5.92
N TYR A 20 -1.52 -10.92 -4.95
CA TYR A 20 -2.83 -11.60 -4.87
C TYR A 20 -3.71 -11.28 -6.08
N ALA A 21 -3.70 -10.04 -6.56
CA ALA A 21 -4.41 -9.67 -7.80
C ALA A 21 -3.91 -10.47 -9.02
N VAL A 22 -2.59 -10.70 -9.13
CA VAL A 22 -2.01 -11.57 -10.17
C VAL A 22 -2.43 -13.04 -9.99
N MET A 23 -2.59 -13.51 -8.76
CA MET A 23 -3.04 -14.87 -8.45
C MET A 23 -4.54 -15.12 -8.69
N GLY A 24 -5.27 -14.12 -9.19
CA GLY A 24 -6.70 -14.22 -9.51
C GLY A 24 -7.65 -13.64 -8.46
N TYR A 25 -7.14 -12.91 -7.46
CA TYR A 25 -8.00 -12.14 -6.54
C TYR A 25 -8.38 -10.82 -7.20
N THR A 26 -9.27 -10.91 -8.19
CA THR A 26 -9.65 -9.83 -9.09
C THR A 26 -10.77 -8.96 -8.54
N TRP A 27 -11.51 -9.42 -7.54
CA TRP A 27 -12.60 -8.69 -6.90
C TRP A 27 -12.13 -8.08 -5.59
N TYR A 28 -12.66 -6.92 -5.23
CA TYR A 28 -12.40 -6.32 -3.92
C TYR A 28 -13.51 -5.38 -3.44
N THR A 29 -13.52 -5.18 -2.13
CA THR A 29 -14.14 -4.03 -1.47
C THR A 29 -13.17 -3.47 -0.42
N SER A 30 -13.41 -2.25 0.05
CA SER A 30 -12.51 -1.59 0.99
C SER A 30 -13.25 -0.57 1.85
N GLY A 31 -12.68 -0.25 3.00
CA GLY A 31 -13.26 0.73 3.91
C GLY A 31 -12.28 1.17 4.99
N ILE A 32 -12.80 1.94 5.94
CA ILE A 32 -12.04 2.45 7.08
C ILE A 32 -12.68 1.90 8.36
N VAL A 33 -11.85 1.52 9.34
CA VAL A 33 -12.31 1.04 10.65
C VAL A 33 -11.47 1.68 11.75
N GLN A 34 -12.12 2.04 12.87
CA GLN A 34 -11.41 2.50 14.07
C GLN A 34 -10.61 1.37 14.70
N ALA A 35 -9.46 1.69 15.32
CA ALA A 35 -8.57 0.70 15.92
C ALA A 35 -9.28 -0.22 16.94
N ASN A 36 -10.14 0.34 17.80
CA ASN A 36 -10.93 -0.42 18.77
C ASN A 36 -11.95 -1.41 18.16
N LYS A 37 -12.33 -1.23 16.89
CA LYS A 37 -13.25 -2.11 16.15
C LYS A 37 -12.55 -3.05 15.17
N ALA A 38 -11.24 -2.87 14.97
CA ALA A 38 -10.47 -3.60 13.96
C ALA A 38 -10.48 -5.12 14.19
N LEU A 39 -10.27 -5.57 15.44
CA LEU A 39 -10.28 -7.01 15.77
C LEU A 39 -11.65 -7.65 15.51
N LYS A 40 -12.75 -6.96 15.88
CA LYS A 40 -14.12 -7.43 15.60
C LYS A 40 -14.41 -7.51 14.10
N LEU A 41 -13.87 -6.59 13.31
CA LEU A 41 -13.99 -6.64 11.84
C LEU A 41 -13.25 -7.86 11.27
N VAL A 42 -12.04 -8.15 11.76
CA VAL A 42 -11.29 -9.35 11.35
C VAL A 42 -12.10 -10.59 11.67
N GLN A 43 -12.61 -10.72 12.90
CA GLN A 43 -13.45 -11.84 13.30
C GLN A 43 -14.65 -12.02 12.36
N LYS A 44 -15.41 -10.95 12.09
CA LYS A 44 -16.54 -10.98 11.15
C LYS A 44 -16.12 -11.54 9.78
N PHE A 45 -14.98 -11.11 9.25
CA PHE A 45 -14.51 -11.55 7.93
C PHE A 45 -13.89 -12.95 7.95
N GLU A 46 -13.37 -13.42 9.08
CA GLU A 46 -12.97 -14.81 9.26
C GLU A 46 -14.19 -15.73 9.23
N GLU A 47 -15.23 -15.40 9.99
CA GLU A 47 -16.47 -16.18 10.09
C GLU A 47 -17.24 -16.22 8.76
N LEU A 48 -17.44 -15.05 8.12
CA LEU A 48 -18.25 -14.97 6.91
C LEU A 48 -17.49 -15.41 5.65
N TYR A 49 -16.20 -15.11 5.55
CA TYR A 49 -15.46 -15.20 4.28
C TYR A 49 -14.19 -16.07 4.36
N ASN A 50 -13.89 -16.65 5.52
CA ASN A 50 -12.74 -17.54 5.70
C ASN A 50 -11.40 -16.87 5.31
N THR A 51 -11.20 -15.61 5.67
CA THR A 51 -10.00 -14.83 5.29
C THR A 51 -8.67 -15.33 5.92
N HIS A 52 -8.76 -16.16 6.95
CA HIS A 52 -7.64 -16.74 7.69
C HIS A 52 -7.06 -18.02 7.06
N LEU A 53 -7.75 -18.62 6.07
CA LEU A 53 -7.34 -19.91 5.50
C LEU A 53 -5.91 -19.87 4.97
N ILE A 54 -5.18 -20.98 5.14
CA ILE A 54 -3.82 -21.17 4.65
C ILE A 54 -3.78 -21.66 3.20
N ALA A 55 -2.60 -21.71 2.58
CA ALA A 55 -2.45 -21.88 1.13
C ALA A 55 -3.11 -23.16 0.58
N HIS A 56 -2.90 -24.30 1.23
CA HIS A 56 -3.46 -25.58 0.77
C HIS A 56 -5.00 -25.62 0.91
N GLN A 57 -5.56 -25.04 1.97
CA GLN A 57 -7.02 -24.93 2.14
C GLN A 57 -7.64 -24.09 1.03
N ARG A 58 -6.99 -22.95 0.69
CA ARG A 58 -7.45 -22.11 -0.43
C ARG A 58 -7.35 -22.82 -1.78
N TYR A 59 -6.30 -23.61 -2.00
CA TYR A 59 -6.15 -24.42 -3.19
C TYR A 59 -7.28 -25.46 -3.32
N TYR A 60 -7.56 -26.19 -2.25
CA TYR A 60 -8.65 -27.16 -2.20
C TYR A 60 -10.02 -26.53 -2.49
N ARG A 61 -10.32 -25.39 -1.85
CA ARG A 61 -11.57 -24.63 -2.09
C ARG A 61 -11.69 -24.17 -3.54
N LYS A 62 -10.59 -23.70 -4.13
CA LYS A 62 -10.56 -23.31 -5.55
C LYS A 62 -10.90 -24.50 -6.45
N GLY A 63 -10.37 -25.69 -6.16
CA GLY A 63 -10.71 -26.93 -6.88
C GLY A 63 -12.20 -27.30 -6.80
N LYS A 64 -12.88 -26.90 -5.71
CA LYS A 64 -14.33 -27.05 -5.52
C LYS A 64 -15.16 -25.89 -6.11
N GLY A 65 -14.55 -24.96 -6.84
CA GLY A 65 -15.24 -23.79 -7.40
C GLY A 65 -15.70 -22.76 -6.35
N GLN A 66 -15.16 -22.82 -5.13
CA GLN A 66 -15.47 -21.86 -4.07
C GLN A 66 -14.55 -20.64 -4.13
N ALA A 67 -15.12 -19.47 -3.89
CA ALA A 67 -14.36 -18.23 -3.76
C ALA A 67 -13.44 -18.29 -2.52
N ASN A 68 -12.25 -17.72 -2.69
CA ASN A 68 -11.33 -17.44 -1.59
C ASN A 68 -11.28 -15.94 -1.34
N ALA A 69 -11.22 -15.54 -0.07
CA ALA A 69 -11.05 -14.15 0.32
C ALA A 69 -9.73 -13.92 1.07
N LYS A 70 -9.18 -12.71 0.96
CA LYS A 70 -8.01 -12.27 1.71
C LYS A 70 -8.19 -10.83 2.20
N LEU A 71 -8.00 -10.64 3.51
CA LEU A 71 -8.03 -9.34 4.15
C LEU A 71 -6.62 -8.76 4.26
N PHE A 72 -6.48 -7.49 3.92
CA PHE A 72 -5.33 -6.65 4.22
C PHE A 72 -5.79 -5.43 5.01
N MET A 73 -4.97 -4.99 5.97
CA MET A 73 -5.21 -3.73 6.69
C MET A 73 -3.90 -2.95 6.79
N TYR A 74 -4.00 -1.63 6.89
CA TYR A 74 -2.86 -0.77 7.15
C TYR A 74 -3.29 0.50 7.91
N PRO A 75 -2.52 0.94 8.92
CA PRO A 75 -2.88 2.13 9.70
C PRO A 75 -2.84 3.38 8.82
N ILE A 76 -3.84 4.24 8.96
CA ILE A 76 -3.89 5.53 8.27
C ILE A 76 -3.02 6.52 9.08
N PRO A 77 -2.02 7.17 8.45
CA PRO A 77 -1.16 8.14 9.13
C PRO A 77 -1.97 9.19 9.90
N GLU A 78 -1.46 9.59 11.07
CA GLU A 78 -2.04 10.67 11.89
C GLU A 78 -3.50 10.43 12.33
N SER A 79 -3.93 9.16 12.36
CA SER A 79 -5.28 8.80 12.78
C SER A 79 -5.30 7.54 13.66
N LYS A 80 -6.42 7.32 14.37
CA LYS A 80 -6.70 6.06 15.09
C LYS A 80 -7.46 5.03 14.24
N ASN A 81 -7.28 5.09 12.91
CA ASN A 81 -8.02 4.27 11.95
C ASN A 81 -7.09 3.37 11.14
N PHE A 82 -7.66 2.25 10.67
CA PHE A 82 -7.08 1.40 9.66
C PHE A 82 -7.88 1.52 8.36
N ARG A 83 -7.17 1.60 7.23
CA ARG A 83 -7.75 1.28 5.93
C ARG A 83 -7.69 -0.24 5.77
N TRP A 84 -8.76 -0.84 5.28
CA TRP A 84 -8.82 -2.27 5.00
C TRP A 84 -9.23 -2.53 3.55
N TRP A 85 -8.76 -3.65 3.01
CA TRP A 85 -9.08 -4.16 1.68
C TRP A 85 -9.40 -5.64 1.78
N LEU A 86 -10.62 -6.02 1.38
CA LEU A 86 -11.05 -7.40 1.25
C LEU A 86 -10.97 -7.78 -0.23
N LEU A 87 -10.07 -8.68 -0.57
CA LEU A 87 -9.92 -9.21 -1.92
C LEU A 87 -10.60 -10.57 -2.03
N ALA A 88 -11.17 -10.89 -3.19
CA ALA A 88 -11.78 -12.18 -3.47
C ALA A 88 -11.44 -12.70 -4.86
N THR A 89 -11.37 -14.03 -5.00
CA THR A 89 -11.33 -14.70 -6.31
C THR A 89 -12.73 -14.87 -6.87
N ASP A 90 -12.83 -15.21 -8.16
CA ASP A 90 -14.03 -15.83 -8.69
C ASP A 90 -14.40 -17.13 -7.93
N GLY A 91 -15.67 -17.50 -7.99
CA GLY A 91 -16.23 -18.71 -7.37
C GLY A 91 -17.46 -18.44 -6.50
N LYS A 92 -18.08 -19.51 -5.98
CA LYS A 92 -19.25 -19.42 -5.10
C LYS A 92 -18.86 -19.08 -3.66
N GLY A 93 -19.68 -18.31 -2.96
CA GLY A 93 -19.57 -18.09 -1.52
C GLY A 93 -20.00 -16.71 -1.06
N ASN A 94 -20.25 -16.58 0.25
CA ASN A 94 -20.86 -15.43 0.90
C ASN A 94 -20.22 -14.07 0.57
N VAL A 95 -18.93 -14.02 0.19
CA VAL A 95 -18.27 -12.75 -0.17
C VAL A 95 -18.90 -12.10 -1.40
N HIS A 96 -19.37 -12.88 -2.37
CA HIS A 96 -20.05 -12.37 -3.57
C HIS A 96 -21.54 -12.08 -3.34
N GLU A 97 -22.14 -12.67 -2.31
CA GLU A 97 -23.56 -12.51 -1.98
C GLU A 97 -23.80 -11.34 -1.03
N LEU A 98 -22.89 -11.11 -0.08
CA LEU A 98 -23.07 -10.15 1.01
C LEU A 98 -22.34 -8.83 0.79
N GLU A 99 -21.32 -8.79 -0.06
CA GLU A 99 -20.49 -7.60 -0.28
C GLU A 99 -20.65 -7.04 -1.68
N LYS A 100 -20.63 -5.71 -1.80
CA LYS A 100 -20.56 -5.02 -3.09
C LYS A 100 -19.12 -4.97 -3.57
N LEU A 101 -18.77 -5.88 -4.48
CA LEU A 101 -17.42 -6.03 -5.00
C LEU A 101 -17.20 -5.27 -6.31
N HIS A 102 -15.97 -4.81 -6.51
CA HIS A 102 -15.49 -4.19 -7.74
C HIS A 102 -14.27 -4.92 -8.27
N ILE A 103 -14.00 -4.83 -9.56
CA ILE A 103 -12.76 -5.39 -10.12
C ILE A 103 -11.58 -4.48 -9.74
N VAL A 104 -10.48 -5.06 -9.24
CA VAL A 104 -9.33 -4.35 -8.66
C VAL A 104 -8.64 -3.34 -9.60
N TYR A 105 -8.82 -3.49 -10.92
CA TYR A 105 -8.28 -2.59 -11.95
C TYR A 105 -9.38 -1.95 -12.81
N ASP A 106 -10.66 -2.01 -12.38
CA ASP A 106 -11.78 -1.36 -13.06
C ASP A 106 -11.56 0.15 -13.18
N GLN A 107 -11.91 0.76 -14.32
CA GLN A 107 -11.53 2.14 -14.56
C GLN A 107 -12.14 3.16 -13.60
N LYS A 108 -13.35 2.90 -13.10
CA LYS A 108 -14.10 3.80 -12.20
C LYS A 108 -13.81 3.48 -10.74
N HIS A 109 -13.62 2.21 -10.43
CA HIS A 109 -13.46 1.71 -9.06
C HIS A 109 -12.17 0.89 -8.91
N ARG A 110 -11.02 1.45 -9.31
CA ARG A 110 -9.72 0.79 -9.09
C ARG A 110 -9.45 0.66 -7.60
N LEU A 111 -8.79 -0.42 -7.21
CA LEU A 111 -8.26 -0.56 -5.86
C LEU A 111 -7.22 0.55 -5.63
N GLN A 112 -7.47 1.39 -4.62
CA GLN A 112 -6.57 2.48 -4.24
C GLN A 112 -5.87 2.20 -2.91
N TRP A 113 -4.59 2.57 -2.85
CA TRP A 113 -3.84 2.73 -1.62
C TRP A 113 -4.05 4.15 -1.10
N LEU A 114 -4.99 4.30 -0.18
CA LEU A 114 -5.49 5.61 0.26
C LEU A 114 -5.84 6.45 -1.00
N ASP A 115 -5.35 7.68 -1.09
CA ASP A 115 -5.55 8.56 -2.26
C ASP A 115 -4.31 8.64 -3.16
N ASP A 116 -3.23 7.93 -2.83
CA ASP A 116 -1.92 8.16 -3.43
C ASP A 116 -1.66 7.28 -4.66
N TYR A 117 -2.08 6.03 -4.59
CA TYR A 117 -1.79 5.03 -5.62
C TYR A 117 -3.02 4.22 -5.97
N GLU A 118 -3.08 3.74 -7.20
CA GLU A 118 -4.13 2.89 -7.72
C GLU A 118 -3.52 1.67 -8.44
N LEU A 119 -4.17 0.53 -8.30
CA LEU A 119 -3.78 -0.69 -8.99
C LEU A 119 -4.30 -0.65 -10.42
N VAL A 120 -3.38 -0.84 -11.38
CA VAL A 120 -3.69 -0.79 -12.81
C VAL A 120 -3.23 -2.06 -13.49
N ARG A 121 -3.90 -2.38 -14.59
CA ARG A 121 -3.49 -3.41 -15.53
C ARG A 121 -3.04 -2.73 -16.83
N VAL A 122 -1.79 -2.93 -17.21
CA VAL A 122 -1.16 -2.24 -18.34
C VAL A 122 -0.46 -3.20 -19.28
N PHE A 123 -0.45 -2.91 -20.58
CA PHE A 123 0.40 -3.59 -21.55
C PHE A 123 1.80 -2.97 -21.52
N LYS A 124 2.83 -3.81 -21.63
CA LYS A 124 4.22 -3.35 -21.69
C LYS A 124 4.95 -3.97 -22.86
N GLU A 125 5.69 -3.12 -23.55
CA GLU A 125 6.61 -3.52 -24.60
C GLU A 125 7.61 -4.55 -24.06
N GLY A 126 7.87 -5.60 -24.82
CA GLY A 126 8.76 -6.70 -24.43
C GLY A 126 8.22 -7.62 -23.33
N LYS A 127 6.94 -7.51 -22.93
CA LYS A 127 6.28 -8.47 -22.03
C LYS A 127 5.13 -9.16 -22.74
N SER A 128 5.09 -10.48 -22.65
CA SER A 128 3.98 -11.29 -23.11
C SER A 128 2.78 -11.12 -22.16
N GLY A 129 1.94 -10.13 -22.47
CA GLY A 129 0.66 -9.91 -21.80
C GLY A 129 0.60 -8.72 -20.84
N GLN A 130 -0.54 -8.62 -20.17
CA GLN A 130 -0.86 -7.51 -19.26
C GLN A 130 -0.13 -7.66 -17.92
N VAL A 131 0.46 -6.58 -17.43
CA VAL A 131 1.13 -6.49 -16.14
C VAL A 131 0.24 -5.73 -15.15
N ILE A 132 -0.01 -6.34 -14.00
CA ILE A 132 -0.67 -5.67 -12.86
C ILE A 132 0.40 -4.96 -12.04
N THR A 133 0.20 -3.67 -11.77
CA THR A 133 1.16 -2.83 -11.04
C THR A 133 0.47 -1.62 -10.44
N TRP A 134 1.13 -0.94 -9.52
CA TRP A 134 0.65 0.33 -8.96
C TRP A 134 1.10 1.52 -9.82
N ARG A 135 0.22 2.52 -9.91
CA ARG A 135 0.46 3.86 -10.47
C ARG A 135 0.09 4.92 -9.43
N MET A 136 0.68 6.11 -9.50
CA MET A 136 0.16 7.28 -8.77
C MET A 136 -1.25 7.64 -9.26
N THR A 137 -2.14 8.03 -8.37
CA THR A 137 -3.42 8.64 -8.77
C THR A 137 -3.17 9.99 -9.44
N LYS A 138 -4.16 10.50 -10.18
CA LYS A 138 -4.11 11.86 -10.75
C LYS A 138 -3.87 12.90 -9.65
N LYS A 139 -4.60 12.81 -8.53
CA LYS A 139 -4.46 13.70 -7.37
C LYS A 139 -3.03 13.71 -6.83
N CYS A 140 -2.44 12.54 -6.59
CA CYS A 140 -1.07 12.40 -6.09
C CYS A 140 -0.05 12.99 -7.07
N ARG A 141 -0.16 12.65 -8.35
CA ARG A 141 0.73 13.15 -9.40
C ARG A 141 0.65 14.67 -9.54
N ASP A 142 -0.54 15.25 -9.53
CA ASP A 142 -0.74 16.68 -9.67
C ASP A 142 -0.21 17.42 -8.43
N ALA A 143 -0.33 16.83 -7.23
CA ALA A 143 0.31 17.35 -6.02
C ALA A 143 1.85 17.36 -6.13
N TRP A 144 2.47 16.34 -6.75
CA TRP A 144 3.91 16.34 -7.01
C TRP A 144 4.33 17.45 -7.97
N TYR A 145 3.60 17.67 -9.06
CA TYR A 145 3.88 18.79 -9.97
C TYR A 145 3.83 20.14 -9.23
N ARG A 146 2.77 20.38 -8.44
CA ARG A 146 2.65 21.61 -7.64
C ARG A 146 3.79 21.78 -6.63
N ARG A 147 4.18 20.70 -5.95
CA ARG A 147 5.29 20.73 -4.99
C ARG A 147 6.62 21.10 -5.66
N ILE A 148 6.91 20.52 -6.82
CA ILE A 148 8.11 20.85 -7.61
C ILE A 148 8.06 22.30 -8.07
N GLN A 149 6.92 22.77 -8.59
CA GLN A 149 6.73 24.16 -9.00
C GLN A 149 6.97 25.13 -7.84
N SER A 150 6.40 24.85 -6.67
CA SER A 150 6.55 25.67 -5.47
C SER A 150 8.01 25.78 -5.06
N ALA A 151 8.73 24.66 -4.97
CA ALA A 151 10.16 24.64 -4.61
C ALA A 151 11.05 25.40 -5.60
N ILE A 152 10.70 25.38 -6.90
CA ILE A 152 11.45 26.14 -7.91
C ILE A 152 11.15 27.64 -7.82
N ARG A 153 9.89 28.02 -7.56
CA ARG A 153 9.45 29.42 -7.46
C ARG A 153 9.96 30.11 -6.19
N SER A 154 10.04 29.38 -5.08
CA SER A 154 10.62 29.89 -3.83
C SER A 154 12.12 30.17 -3.96
N LYS A 155 12.78 29.68 -5.02
CA LYS A 155 14.23 29.75 -5.24
C LYS A 155 15.03 29.15 -4.08
N SER A 156 14.38 28.33 -3.25
CA SER A 156 14.99 27.65 -2.11
C SER A 156 15.57 26.31 -2.55
N ASP A 157 16.89 26.23 -2.53
CA ASP A 157 17.60 24.99 -2.83
C ASP A 157 17.24 23.90 -1.81
N GLU A 158 16.94 24.27 -0.57
CA GLU A 158 16.56 23.33 0.49
C GLU A 158 15.17 22.72 0.26
N GLU A 159 14.19 23.52 -0.18
CA GLU A 159 12.88 22.98 -0.56
C GLU A 159 12.98 22.04 -1.76
N MET A 160 13.87 22.36 -2.71
CA MET A 160 14.13 21.50 -3.86
C MET A 160 14.80 20.19 -3.44
N LYS A 161 15.81 20.23 -2.57
CA LYS A 161 16.43 19.03 -1.96
C LYS A 161 15.38 18.16 -1.28
N GLN A 162 14.59 18.75 -0.39
CA GLN A 162 13.58 18.02 0.38
C GLN A 162 12.51 17.40 -0.53
N THR A 163 12.12 18.10 -1.61
CA THR A 163 11.18 17.60 -2.60
C THR A 163 11.75 16.42 -3.37
N MET A 164 12.98 16.52 -3.87
CA MET A 164 13.66 15.41 -4.57
C MET A 164 13.94 14.21 -3.66
N TRP A 165 14.32 14.46 -2.40
CA TRP A 165 14.53 13.42 -1.40
C TRP A 165 13.23 12.66 -1.07
N SER A 166 12.12 13.38 -0.98
CA SER A 166 10.80 12.78 -0.79
C SER A 166 10.36 11.98 -2.03
N LEU A 167 10.59 12.52 -3.23
CA LEU A 167 10.27 11.86 -4.50
C LEU A 167 11.09 10.57 -4.69
N HIS A 168 12.34 10.54 -4.23
CA HIS A 168 13.18 9.34 -4.31
C HIS A 168 12.66 8.17 -3.46
N ARG A 169 11.83 8.44 -2.45
CA ARG A 169 11.30 7.43 -1.50
C ARG A 169 9.87 6.98 -1.83
N VAL A 170 9.33 7.36 -2.98
CA VAL A 170 8.06 6.78 -3.44
C VAL A 170 8.24 5.30 -3.78
N PRO A 171 7.18 4.48 -3.72
CA PRO A 171 7.26 3.06 -4.06
C PRO A 171 7.82 2.81 -5.46
N GLY A 172 8.82 1.94 -5.58
CA GLY A 172 9.49 1.57 -6.83
C GLY A 172 8.68 0.67 -7.78
N PHE A 173 7.35 0.80 -7.81
CA PHE A 173 6.50 0.07 -8.75
C PHE A 173 6.64 0.63 -10.16
N SER A 174 6.39 -0.18 -11.18
CA SER A 174 6.79 0.17 -12.54
C SER A 174 6.12 1.45 -13.07
N GLU A 175 4.81 1.62 -12.93
CA GLU A 175 4.14 2.86 -13.41
C GLU A 175 4.42 4.07 -12.51
N VAL A 176 4.70 3.83 -11.22
CA VAL A 176 5.18 4.89 -10.32
C VAL A 176 6.55 5.37 -10.80
N ARG A 177 7.47 4.48 -11.18
CA ARG A 177 8.79 4.84 -11.71
C ARG A 177 8.71 5.61 -13.02
N GLU A 178 7.82 5.23 -13.94
CA GLU A 178 7.58 6.01 -15.16
C GLU A 178 7.05 7.41 -14.85
N THR A 179 6.16 7.54 -13.87
CA THR A 179 5.66 8.85 -13.41
C THR A 179 6.79 9.68 -12.79
N VAL A 180 7.66 9.06 -11.98
CA VAL A 180 8.82 9.74 -11.38
C VAL A 180 9.80 10.22 -12.44
N LYS A 181 10.11 9.42 -13.47
CA LYS A 181 10.97 9.84 -14.58
C LYS A 181 10.43 11.12 -15.22
N LYS A 182 9.13 11.16 -15.52
CA LYS A 182 8.45 12.36 -16.06
C LYS A 182 8.54 13.56 -15.11
N LEU A 183 8.32 13.36 -13.82
CA LEU A 183 8.45 14.42 -12.80
C LEU A 183 9.88 14.97 -12.69
N LYS A 184 10.90 14.11 -12.80
CA LYS A 184 12.31 14.52 -12.81
C LYS A 184 12.65 15.34 -14.05
N THR A 185 12.29 14.85 -15.24
CA THR A 185 12.47 15.60 -16.49
C THR A 185 11.74 16.94 -16.45
N TYR A 186 10.54 16.98 -15.86
CA TYR A 186 9.82 18.23 -15.64
C TYR A 186 10.60 19.19 -14.72
N ALA A 187 11.07 18.70 -13.57
CA ALA A 187 11.84 19.49 -12.63
C ALA A 187 13.14 20.06 -13.25
N GLU A 188 13.87 19.26 -14.04
CA GLU A 188 15.07 19.70 -14.76
C GLU A 188 14.78 20.86 -15.72
N LYS A 189 13.70 20.74 -16.51
CA LYS A 189 13.30 21.75 -17.48
C LYS A 189 12.88 23.05 -16.79
N GLU A 190 12.05 22.96 -15.76
CA GLU A 190 11.58 24.14 -15.01
C GLU A 190 12.71 24.82 -14.25
N TRP A 191 13.64 24.05 -13.67
CA TRP A 191 14.82 24.60 -13.02
C TRP A 191 15.69 25.38 -13.99
N LYS A 192 15.99 24.79 -15.15
CA LYS A 192 16.79 25.44 -16.21
C LYS A 192 16.13 26.75 -16.66
N ARG A 193 14.80 26.76 -16.83
CA ARG A 193 14.02 27.96 -17.21
C ARG A 193 14.11 29.05 -16.14
N SER A 194 13.83 28.72 -14.88
CA SER A 194 13.83 29.66 -13.76
C SER A 194 15.20 30.33 -13.54
N ARG A 195 16.29 29.58 -13.76
CA ARG A 195 17.67 30.07 -13.58
C ARG A 195 18.35 30.51 -14.88
N ARG A 196 17.61 30.68 -15.98
CA ARG A 196 18.13 31.06 -17.31
C ARG A 196 19.32 30.20 -17.78
N GLY A 197 19.33 28.92 -17.42
CA GLY A 197 20.38 27.97 -17.78
C GLY A 197 21.73 28.15 -17.06
N LYS A 198 21.86 29.12 -16.14
CA LYS A 198 23.15 29.44 -15.48
C LYS A 198 23.58 28.42 -14.43
N THR A 199 22.63 27.72 -13.81
CA THR A 199 22.92 26.80 -12.69
C THR A 199 22.25 25.45 -12.92
N LYS A 200 23.03 24.37 -12.91
CA LYS A 200 22.51 23.00 -12.99
C LYS A 200 21.90 22.59 -11.65
N CYS A 201 20.76 21.89 -11.67
CA CYS A 201 20.18 21.33 -10.45
C CYS A 201 21.01 20.11 -10.01
N THR A 202 21.66 20.17 -8.85
CA THR A 202 22.47 19.07 -8.30
C THR A 202 21.64 18.09 -7.45
N HIS A 203 20.38 18.42 -7.15
CA HIS A 203 19.54 17.68 -6.21
C HIS A 203 18.70 16.57 -6.85
N ILE A 204 18.73 16.45 -8.17
CA ILE A 204 17.92 15.47 -8.90
C ILE A 204 18.60 14.11 -8.83
N THR A 205 18.02 13.22 -8.04
CA THR A 205 18.52 11.86 -7.85
C THR A 205 18.45 11.06 -9.15
N LYS A 206 19.42 10.16 -9.39
CA LYS A 206 19.50 9.43 -10.67
C LYS A 206 18.47 8.32 -10.83
N PHE A 207 18.08 7.60 -9.77
CA PHE A 207 17.33 6.35 -9.90
C PHE A 207 16.36 6.11 -8.76
N ILE A 208 15.28 5.35 -9.00
CA ILE A 208 14.48 4.73 -7.93
C ILE A 208 14.56 3.21 -8.14
N PRO A 209 14.99 2.45 -7.12
CA PRO A 209 15.09 1.00 -7.23
C PRO A 209 13.71 0.37 -7.44
N TYR A 210 13.69 -0.75 -8.16
CA TYR A 210 12.49 -1.58 -8.20
C TYR A 210 12.19 -2.10 -6.80
N VAL A 211 10.91 -2.25 -6.47
CA VAL A 211 10.52 -3.06 -5.31
C VAL A 211 10.88 -4.50 -5.63
N ARG A 212 12.00 -4.98 -5.08
CA ARG A 212 12.47 -6.37 -5.14
C ARG A 212 12.53 -6.87 -3.71
N ASN A 213 11.88 -8.01 -3.43
CA ASN A 213 11.83 -8.64 -2.10
C ASN A 213 11.61 -7.62 -0.96
N PRO A 214 10.45 -6.93 -0.96
CA PRO A 214 10.17 -5.98 0.11
C PRO A 214 10.23 -6.68 1.46
N ASP A 215 10.79 -6.01 2.46
CA ASP A 215 10.90 -6.55 3.82
C ASP A 215 9.53 -7.04 4.29
N ASP A 216 9.44 -8.34 4.60
CA ASP A 216 8.22 -9.02 5.01
C ASP A 216 7.93 -8.87 6.50
N LYS A 217 8.69 -8.04 7.23
CA LYS A 217 8.43 -7.73 8.63
C LYS A 217 6.97 -7.34 8.85
N ASP A 218 6.30 -8.09 9.71
CA ASP A 218 4.91 -7.90 10.09
C ASP A 218 4.75 -7.79 11.61
N TYR A 219 3.59 -7.30 12.01
CA TYR A 219 3.16 -7.18 13.41
C TYR A 219 1.73 -7.67 13.52
N LEU A 220 1.41 -8.25 14.68
CA LEU A 220 0.05 -8.66 15.01
C LEU A 220 -0.87 -7.44 15.14
N LEU A 221 -2.11 -7.55 14.65
CA LEU A 221 -3.09 -6.47 14.69
C LEU A 221 -3.44 -6.10 16.13
N SER A 222 -3.56 -7.08 17.03
CA SER A 222 -3.84 -6.84 18.46
C SER A 222 -2.80 -5.89 19.09
N LEU A 223 -1.51 -6.11 18.81
CA LEU A 223 -0.42 -5.27 19.28
C LEU A 223 -0.55 -3.83 18.73
N LEU A 224 -0.82 -3.68 17.43
CA LEU A 224 -0.98 -2.36 16.82
C LEU A 224 -2.18 -1.62 17.42
N VAL A 225 -3.30 -2.31 17.64
CA VAL A 225 -4.50 -1.75 18.28
C VAL A 225 -4.18 -1.29 19.71
N LYS A 226 -3.51 -2.12 20.52
CA LYS A 226 -3.08 -1.76 21.88
C LYS A 226 -2.21 -0.50 21.87
N ARG A 227 -1.24 -0.42 20.95
CA ARG A 227 -0.36 0.75 20.81
C ARG A 227 -1.11 2.02 20.41
N MET A 228 -1.98 1.94 19.41
CA MET A 228 -2.77 3.09 18.94
C MET A 228 -3.76 3.59 20.01
N ASN A 229 -4.32 2.70 20.82
CA ASN A 229 -5.18 3.07 21.95
C ASN A 229 -4.40 3.82 23.04
N LEU A 230 -3.12 3.46 23.26
CA LEU A 230 -2.21 4.18 24.15
C LEU A 230 -1.66 5.49 23.54
N GLY A 231 -2.12 5.90 22.36
CA GLY A 231 -1.61 7.10 21.68
C GLY A 231 -0.20 6.95 21.09
N LEU A 232 0.32 5.72 21.05
CA LEU A 232 1.63 5.42 20.48
C LEU A 232 1.53 5.24 18.95
N PRO A 233 2.64 5.46 18.21
CA PRO A 233 2.66 5.13 16.79
C PRO A 233 2.38 3.63 16.59
N PRO A 234 1.62 3.26 15.52
CA PRO A 234 1.23 1.87 15.28
C PRO A 234 2.44 0.94 15.30
N PHE A 235 3.43 1.23 14.45
CA PHE A 235 4.66 0.45 14.39
C PHE A 235 5.69 0.96 15.41
N PRO A 236 6.40 0.05 16.10
CA PRO A 236 7.50 0.44 16.99
C PRO A 236 8.65 1.09 16.21
N ARG A 237 9.26 2.12 16.80
CA ARG A 237 10.35 2.90 16.18
C ARG A 237 11.68 2.16 16.15
N ASN A 238 11.96 1.33 17.15
CA ASN A 238 13.19 0.54 17.27
C ASN A 238 12.85 -0.94 17.19
N ASP A 239 13.70 -1.71 16.50
CA ASP A 239 13.59 -3.17 16.38
C ASP A 239 13.94 -3.93 17.67
N ILE A 240 14.20 -3.19 18.75
CA ILE A 240 14.39 -3.73 20.08
C ILE A 240 13.02 -3.93 20.68
N GLU A 241 12.65 -5.20 20.88
CA GLU A 241 11.72 -5.61 21.93
C GLU A 241 12.13 -4.91 23.22
N THR A 242 11.57 -3.73 23.48
CA THR A 242 11.68 -3.16 24.82
C THR A 242 11.04 -4.17 25.78
N PRO A 243 11.56 -4.36 27.01
CA PRO A 243 11.00 -5.34 27.95
C PRO A 243 9.47 -5.22 28.12
N ARG A 244 8.97 -3.98 27.99
CA ARG A 244 7.55 -3.64 27.96
C ARG A 244 6.80 -4.22 26.75
N ILE A 245 7.38 -4.17 25.55
CA ILE A 245 6.80 -4.77 24.33
C ILE A 245 6.90 -6.29 24.39
N LYS A 246 8.02 -6.87 24.84
CA LYS A 246 8.16 -8.33 24.98
C LYS A 246 7.10 -8.92 25.91
N LYS A 247 6.85 -8.25 27.04
CA LYS A 247 5.73 -8.58 27.94
C LYS A 247 4.37 -8.44 27.25
N MET A 248 4.16 -7.39 26.45
CA MET A 248 2.91 -7.17 25.71
C MET A 248 2.67 -8.16 24.56
N THR A 249 3.71 -8.66 23.89
CA THR A 249 3.59 -9.68 22.83
C THR A 249 3.28 -11.05 23.45
N LEU A 250 3.98 -11.41 24.54
CA LEU A 250 3.72 -12.63 25.31
C LEU A 250 2.31 -12.64 25.93
N GLU A 251 1.79 -11.49 26.36
CA GLU A 251 0.40 -11.35 26.83
C GLU A 251 -0.63 -11.49 25.70
N ALA A 252 -0.29 -11.11 24.46
CA ALA A 252 -1.19 -11.22 23.31
C ALA A 252 -1.18 -12.63 22.67
N GLU A 253 -0.10 -13.40 22.85
CA GLU A 253 0.00 -14.79 22.39
C GLU A 253 -0.66 -15.80 23.34
N ASN A 254 -0.95 -15.39 24.59
CA ASN A 254 -1.57 -16.22 25.63
C ASN A 254 -3.09 -15.97 25.83
N VAL A 255 -3.76 -15.30 24.88
CA VAL A 255 -5.21 -15.04 24.85
C VAL A 255 -5.78 -15.50 23.52
#